data_AF-A0A538T3M8-F1
#
_entry.id   AF-A0A538T3M8-F1
#
_cell.length_a   1.000
_cell.length_b   1.000
_cell.length_c   1.000
_cell.angle_alpha   90.00
_cell.angle_beta   90.00
_cell.angle_gamma   90.00
#
_symmetry.space_group_name_H-M   'P 1'
#
loop_
_entity.id
_entity.type
_entity.pdbx_description
1 polymer ?
#
loop_
_entity_poly.entity_id
_entity_poly.type
_entity_poly.pdbx_seq_one_letter_code
_entity_poly.pdbx_strand_id
1 'polypeptide(L)' 'YAGPAGAVACTGEGEEIIKRFMAHSVYERIAKGASARDAVEEAVRAFPERFDLGLIAVDRQGWGVAANRPMAYGTAGR' A
#
# COMPACT_ATOMS: atom_id res chain seq x y z
N TYR A 1 7.72 -4.30 -0.21
CA TYR A 1 8.96 -3.49 -0.23
C TYR A 1 9.20 -2.95 1.18
N ALA A 2 10.44 -2.91 1.66
CA ALA A 2 10.76 -2.38 2.99
C ALA A 2 12.08 -1.60 2.95
N GLY A 3 12.16 -0.50 3.68
CA GLY A 3 13.33 0.36 3.79
C GLY A 3 13.24 1.32 4.98
N PRO A 4 14.20 2.25 5.15
CA PRO A 4 14.27 3.11 6.33
C PRO A 4 13.03 3.98 6.59
N ALA A 5 12.24 4.30 5.57
CA ALA A 5 11.04 5.11 5.70
C ALA A 5 9.80 4.30 6.14
N GLY A 6 9.80 2.98 5.94
CA GLY A 6 8.63 2.14 6.19
C GLY A 6 8.63 0.83 5.40
N ALA A 7 7.49 0.14 5.40
CA ALA A 7 7.28 -1.09 4.64
C ALA A 7 5.88 -1.15 4.04
N VAL A 8 5.76 -1.81 2.90
CA VAL A 8 4.52 -1.98 2.13
C VAL A 8 4.40 -3.43 1.66
N ALA A 9 3.24 -4.04 1.84
CA ALA A 9 2.87 -5.33 1.25
C ALA A 9 1.62 -5.18 0.38
N CYS A 10 1.55 -5.97 -0.69
CA CYS A 10 0.46 -5.94 -1.67
C CYS A 10 -0.20 -7.32 -1.78
N THR A 11 -1.48 -7.33 -2.12
CA THR A 11 -2.25 -8.50 -2.55
C THR A 11 -3.21 -8.11 -3.68
N GLY A 12 -3.71 -9.08 -4.45
CA GLY A 12 -4.60 -8.86 -5.60
C GLY A 12 -4.02 -9.44 -6.90
N GLU A 13 -4.30 -8.77 -8.03
CA GLU A 13 -3.85 -9.21 -9.36
C GLU A 13 -2.32 -9.05 -9.52
N GLY A 14 -1.59 -10.15 -9.37
CA GLY A 14 -0.12 -10.16 -9.26
C GLY A 14 0.59 -9.52 -10.45
N GLU A 15 0.13 -9.81 -11.65
CA GLU A 15 0.68 -9.33 -12.92
C GLU A 15 0.60 -7.79 -13.00
N GLU A 16 -0.52 -7.21 -12.58
CA GLU A 16 -0.73 -5.77 -12.62
C GLU A 16 -0.01 -5.05 -11.47
N ILE A 17 0.14 -5.72 -10.32
CA ILE A 17 0.96 -5.28 -9.20
C ILE A 17 2.44 -5.20 -9.60
N ILE A 18 2.95 -6.22 -10.31
CA ILE A 18 4.34 -6.28 -10.80
C ILE A 18 4.59 -5.19 -11.85
N LYS A 19 3.72 -5.08 -12.86
CA LYS A 19 3.87 -4.07 -13.95
C LYS A 19 3.98 -2.64 -13.44
N ARG A 20 3.36 -2.32 -12.29
CA ARG A 20 3.37 -0.98 -11.68
C ARG A 20 4.35 -0.83 -10.51
N PHE A 21 5.12 -1.87 -10.20
CA PHE A 21 6.02 -1.90 -9.05
C PHE A 21 5.32 -1.46 -7.76
N MET A 22 4.07 -1.91 -7.52
CA MET A 22 3.16 -1.24 -6.58
C MET A 22 3.73 -1.01 -5.18
N ALA A 23 4.36 -2.02 -4.57
CA ALA A 23 4.93 -1.88 -3.23
C ALA A 23 6.05 -0.81 -3.19
N HIS A 24 6.89 -0.74 -4.22
CA HIS A 24 7.95 0.26 -4.34
C HIS A 24 7.36 1.64 -4.62
N SER A 25 6.39 1.76 -5.52
CA SER A 25 5.73 3.02 -5.87
C SER A 25 5.03 3.66 -4.65
N VAL A 26 4.39 2.86 -3.79
CA VAL A 26 3.82 3.35 -2.53
C VAL A 26 4.92 3.72 -1.53
N TYR A 27 5.97 2.91 -1.40
CA TYR A 27 7.10 3.21 -0.52
C TYR A 27 7.77 4.55 -0.88
N GLU A 28 7.94 4.84 -2.18
CA GLU A 28 8.53 6.11 -2.64
C GLU A 28 7.71 7.33 -2.24
N ARG A 29 6.38 7.20 -2.13
CA ARG A 29 5.52 8.27 -1.64
C ARG A 29 5.72 8.51 -0.15
N ILE A 30 5.84 7.42 0.62
CA ILE A 30 6.15 7.48 2.06
C ILE A 30 7.53 8.12 2.28
N ALA A 31 8.54 7.70 1.49
CA ALA A 31 9.89 8.27 1.54
C ALA A 31 9.92 9.77 1.19
N LYS A 32 8.96 10.26 0.39
CA LYS A 32 8.77 11.68 0.06
C LYS A 32 7.92 12.44 1.08
N GLY A 33 7.50 11.79 2.17
CA GLY A 33 6.81 12.42 3.30
C GLY A 33 5.30 12.22 3.37
N ALA A 34 4.71 11.42 2.46
CA ALA A 34 3.31 11.02 2.64
C ALA A 34 3.17 10.08 3.85
N SER A 35 2.04 10.16 4.57
CA SER A 35 1.74 9.15 5.59
C SER A 35 1.47 7.79 4.93
N ALA A 36 1.75 6.69 5.63
CA ALA A 36 1.45 5.34 5.18
C ALA A 36 -0.02 5.19 4.76
N ARG A 37 -0.94 5.82 5.50
CA ARG A 37 -2.38 5.82 5.21
C ARG A 37 -2.70 6.54 3.90
N ASP A 38 -2.26 7.78 3.73
CA ASP A 38 -2.56 8.55 2.52
C ASP A 38 -1.95 7.89 1.28
N ALA A 39 -0.74 7.32 1.43
CA ALA A 39 -0.04 6.65 0.35
C ALA A 39 -0.79 5.41 -0.15
N VAL A 40 -1.30 4.55 0.74
CA VAL A 40 -2.06 3.36 0.31
C VAL A 40 -3.44 3.73 -0.23
N GLU A 41 -4.13 4.69 0.39
CA GLU A 41 -5.46 5.12 -0.07
C GLU A 41 -5.41 5.71 -1.48
N GLU A 42 -4.43 6.58 -1.78
CA GLU A 42 -4.29 7.14 -3.12
C GLU A 42 -3.85 6.09 -4.15
N ALA A 43 -2.98 5.17 -3.76
CA ALA A 43 -2.57 4.08 -4.65
C ALA A 43 -3.73 3.18 -5.05
N VAL A 44 -4.64 2.86 -4.11
CA VAL A 44 -5.86 2.11 -4.41
C VAL A 44 -6.82 2.93 -5.28
N ARG A 45 -7.02 4.22 -5.00
CA ARG A 45 -7.87 5.10 -5.84
C ARG A 45 -7.37 5.22 -7.28
N ALA A 46 -6.06 5.21 -7.48
CA ALA A 46 -5.44 5.31 -8.81
C ALA A 46 -5.30 3.97 -9.54
N PHE A 47 -5.58 2.83 -8.88
CA PHE A 47 -5.43 1.51 -9.50
C PHE A 47 -6.61 1.22 -10.44
N PRO A 48 -6.39 0.57 -11.61
CA PRO A 48 -7.48 0.30 -12.54
C PRO A 48 -8.57 -0.55 -11.89
N GLU A 49 -9.81 -0.05 -11.91
CA GLU A 49 -10.94 -0.61 -11.18
C GLU A 49 -11.23 -2.08 -11.50
N ARG A 50 -10.89 -2.53 -12.72
CA ARG A 50 -11.10 -3.91 -13.17
C ARG A 50 -10.20 -4.95 -12.48
N PHE A 51 -9.13 -4.51 -11.80
CA PHE A 51 -8.17 -5.39 -11.15
C PHE A 51 -8.20 -5.21 -9.65
N ASP A 52 -8.02 -6.31 -8.93
CA ASP A 52 -8.06 -6.29 -7.48
C ASP A 52 -6.72 -5.81 -6.92
N LEU A 53 -6.77 -4.94 -5.91
CA LEU A 53 -5.62 -4.46 -5.18
C LEU A 53 -5.98 -4.27 -3.71
N GLY A 54 -5.14 -4.83 -2.84
CA GLY A 54 -5.09 -4.55 -1.42
C GLY A 54 -3.66 -4.19 -1.01
N LEU A 55 -3.54 -3.24 -0.10
CA LEU A 55 -2.29 -2.70 0.39
C LEU A 55 -2.34 -2.60 1.92
N ILE A 56 -1.24 -2.99 2.56
CA ILE A 56 -0.93 -2.60 3.93
C ILE A 56 0.43 -1.91 3.94
N ALA A 57 0.55 -0.85 4.73
CA ALA A 57 1.80 -0.14 4.90
C ALA A 57 2.00 0.30 6.35
N VAL A 58 3.27 0.43 6.74
CA VAL A 58 3.69 1.01 8.03
C VAL A 58 4.80 2.02 7.77
N ASP A 59 4.83 3.10 8.54
CA ASP A 59 5.89 4.09 8.57
C ASP A 59 6.24 4.46 10.03
N ARG A 60 7.03 5.52 10.22
CA ARG A 60 7.40 6.00 11.58
C ARG A 60 6.25 6.64 12.36
N GLN A 61 5.17 7.02 11.70
CA GLN A 61 4.06 7.79 12.25
C GLN A 61 2.82 6.90 12.49
N GLY A 62 2.73 5.75 11.82
CA GLY A 62 1.65 4.79 12.01
C GLY A 62 1.57 3.77 10.89
N TRP A 63 0.35 3.43 10.51
CA TRP A 63 0.05 2.39 9.52
C TRP A 63 -1.13 2.80 8.64
N GLY A 64 -1.25 2.13 7.50
CA GLY A 64 -2.31 2.32 6.52
C GLY A 64 -2.78 1.00 5.94
N VAL A 65 -4.08 0.91 5.66
CA VAL A 65 -4.70 -0.19 4.92
C VAL A 65 -5.68 0.39 3.91
N ALA A 66 -5.65 -0.12 2.69
CA ALA A 66 -6.63 0.22 1.67
C ALA A 66 -6.78 -0.94 0.69
N ALA A 67 -8.00 -1.15 0.18
CA ALA A 67 -8.26 -2.13 -0.86
C ALA A 67 -9.47 -1.69 -1.71
N ASN A 68 -9.50 -2.05 -2.99
CA ASN A 68 -10.65 -1.80 -3.88
C ASN A 68 -11.69 -2.94 -3.86
N ARG A 69 -11.40 -4.00 -3.11
CA ARG A 69 -12.29 -5.13 -2.79
C ARG A 69 -12.16 -5.46 -1.30
N PRO A 70 -13.11 -6.21 -0.71
CA PRO A 70 -12.95 -6.73 0.64
C PRO A 70 -11.63 -7.50 0.80
N MET A 71 -10.80 -7.08 1.75
CA MET A 71 -9.52 -7.71 2.08
C MET A 71 -9.48 -7.96 3.59
N ALA A 72 -9.20 -9.20 3.99
CA ALA A 72 -8.99 -9.52 5.40
C ALA A 72 -7.65 -8.91 5.87
N TYR A 73 -7.68 -8.18 6.98
CA TYR A 73 -6.49 -7.66 7.65
C TYR A 73 -6.72 -7.56 9.15
N GLY A 74 -5.63 -7.40 9.90
CA GLY A 74 -5.66 -7.12 11.32
C GLY A 74 -4.47 -6.25 11.70
N THR A 75 -4.59 -5.56 12.82
CA THR A 75 -3.53 -4.71 13.37
C THR A 75 -3.30 -5.07 14.82
N ALA A 76 -2.04 -5.07 15.25
CA ALA A 76 -1.67 -5.32 16.64
C ALA A 76 -0.67 -4.24 17.08
N GLY A 77 -0.98 -3.57 18.19
CA GLY A 77 -0.26 -2.38 18.67
C GLY A 77 -1.23 -1.26 19.01
N ARG A 78 -0.96 -0.51 20.09
CA ARG A 78 -1.68 0.72 20.43
C ARG A 78 -1.07 1.90 19.67
#